data_AF-A0A9X8YSB1-F1
#
_entry.id   AF-A0A9X8YSB1-F1
#
_cell.length_a   1.000
_cell.length_b   1.000
_cell.length_c   1.000
_cell.angle_alpha   90.00
_cell.angle_beta   90.00
_cell.angle_gamma   90.00
#
_symmetry.space_group_name_H-M   'P 1'
#
loop_
_entity.id
_entity.type
_entity.pdbx_description
1 polymer ?
#
loop_
_entity_poly.entity_id
_entity_poly.type
_entity_poly.pdbx_seq_one_letter_code
_entity_poly.pdbx_strand_id
1 'polypeptide(L)'
;IGHSVDIAAVLGTIFGIATTLGIGVVQLNYGLKVLFEIPENLTVQGSLILLSVIMATISVTSGVNKGIRILSELNVLLALGLILFVLFFGDTEFLLNALVLNVGDYVNRFMGMTLNSFAFDRPVEWMNNWTLFFWAWWVAWSPFVGLFLARISRGRTIRQFVVGTLIIPFVFTLLWLSIFGNSALYQIIHGNAEFAQEVMQFPERGFYSLLAQYPGFTFSASVATITGLLFYVTSA
;
A
#
# COMPACT_ATOMS: atom_id res chain seq x y z
N ILE A 1 -34.74 2.51 0.39
CA ILE A 1 -33.64 2.07 1.29
C ILE A 1 -32.60 1.25 0.53
N GLY A 2 -32.94 0.11 -0.09
CA GLY A 2 -31.98 -0.71 -0.88
C GLY A 2 -31.21 0.10 -1.94
N HIS A 3 -31.92 0.80 -2.84
CA HIS A 3 -31.27 1.66 -3.84
C HIS A 3 -30.38 2.76 -3.25
N SER A 4 -30.71 3.28 -2.06
CA SER A 4 -29.88 4.29 -1.39
C SER A 4 -28.57 3.70 -0.88
N VAL A 5 -28.61 2.47 -0.37
CA VAL A 5 -27.42 1.71 0.05
C VAL A 5 -26.54 1.37 -1.15
N ASP A 6 -27.16 0.93 -2.25
CA ASP A 6 -26.43 0.61 -3.49
C ASP A 6 -25.72 1.85 -4.05
N ILE A 7 -26.40 3.00 -4.08
CA ILE A 7 -25.79 4.27 -4.51
C ILE A 7 -24.60 4.64 -3.61
N ALA A 8 -24.76 4.56 -2.29
CA ALA A 8 -23.68 4.85 -1.36
C ALA A 8 -22.49 3.90 -1.53
N ALA A 9 -22.74 2.62 -1.77
CA ALA A 9 -21.70 1.61 -2.00
C ALA A 9 -20.94 1.87 -3.30
N VAL A 10 -21.64 2.24 -4.38
CA VAL A 10 -21.02 2.59 -5.67
C VAL A 10 -20.16 3.85 -5.52
N LEU A 11 -20.68 4.90 -4.88
CA LEU A 11 -19.91 6.13 -4.65
C LEU A 11 -18.67 5.87 -3.80
N GLY A 12 -18.80 5.13 -2.70
CA GLY A 12 -17.66 4.75 -1.86
C GLY A 12 -16.58 4.00 -2.65
N THR A 13 -17.01 3.04 -3.48
CA THR A 13 -16.10 2.28 -4.34
C THR A 13 -15.36 3.18 -5.32
N ILE A 14 -16.07 4.10 -5.99
CA ILE A 14 -15.47 5.04 -6.95
C ILE A 14 -14.42 5.92 -6.27
N PHE A 15 -14.78 6.57 -5.16
CA PHE A 15 -13.85 7.46 -4.47
C PHE A 15 -12.65 6.72 -3.91
N GLY A 16 -12.87 5.55 -3.33
CA GLY A 16 -11.78 4.75 -2.80
C GLY A 16 -10.82 4.23 -3.86
N ILE A 17 -11.32 3.78 -5.02
CA ILE A 17 -10.47 3.39 -6.15
C ILE A 17 -9.71 4.62 -6.65
N ALA A 18 -10.39 5.77 -6.81
CA ALA A 18 -9.76 7.01 -7.26
C ALA A 18 -8.61 7.45 -6.32
N THR A 19 -8.79 7.38 -5.00
CA THR A 19 -7.72 7.68 -4.03
C THR A 19 -6.53 6.72 -4.17
N THR A 20 -6.81 5.41 -4.29
CA THR A 20 -5.75 4.39 -4.44
C THR A 20 -4.95 4.57 -5.72
N LEU A 21 -5.64 4.85 -6.83
CA LEU A 21 -4.99 5.12 -8.12
C LEU A 21 -4.24 6.46 -8.09
N GLY A 22 -4.78 7.50 -7.46
CA GLY A 22 -4.07 8.78 -7.31
C GLY A 22 -2.73 8.63 -6.57
N ILE A 23 -2.72 7.87 -5.48
CA ILE A 23 -1.48 7.60 -4.72
C ILE A 23 -0.53 6.70 -5.53
N GLY A 24 -1.07 5.67 -6.19
CA GLY A 24 -0.27 4.74 -6.99
C GLY A 24 0.42 5.42 -8.17
N VAL A 25 -0.25 6.34 -8.86
CA VAL A 25 0.28 6.94 -10.09
C VAL A 25 1.45 7.89 -9.84
N VAL A 26 1.44 8.66 -8.75
CA VAL A 26 2.55 9.56 -8.41
C VAL A 26 3.82 8.75 -8.09
N GLN A 27 3.66 7.67 -7.33
CA GLN A 27 4.74 6.75 -7.01
C GLN A 27 5.25 6.01 -8.26
N LEU A 28 4.35 5.57 -9.13
CA LEU A 28 4.72 4.93 -10.41
C LEU A 28 5.46 5.86 -11.35
N ASN A 29 5.02 7.11 -11.46
CA ASN A 29 5.71 8.09 -12.29
C ASN A 29 7.15 8.31 -11.79
N TYR A 30 7.36 8.37 -10.47
CA TYR A 30 8.71 8.45 -9.93
C TYR A 30 9.53 7.18 -10.21
N GLY A 31 8.93 5.99 -10.11
CA GLY A 31 9.57 4.73 -10.53
C GLY A 31 10.04 4.77 -11.99
N LEU A 32 9.20 5.27 -12.89
CA LEU A 32 9.56 5.47 -14.30
C LEU A 32 10.65 6.52 -14.50
N LYS A 33 10.67 7.57 -13.68
CA LYS A 33 11.72 8.60 -13.71
C LYS A 33 13.08 8.01 -13.35
N VAL A 34 13.17 7.23 -12.27
CA VAL A 34 14.45 6.67 -11.82
C VAL A 34 14.97 5.54 -12.70
N LEU A 35 14.08 4.85 -13.45
CA LEU A 35 14.46 3.75 -14.34
C LEU A 35 14.69 4.16 -15.79
N PHE A 36 13.92 5.13 -16.29
CA PHE A 36 13.85 5.47 -17.71
C PHE A 36 13.96 6.97 -17.98
N GLU A 37 14.27 7.78 -16.97
CA GLU A 37 14.38 9.24 -17.06
C GLU A 37 13.09 9.93 -17.55
N ILE A 38 11.94 9.26 -17.41
CA ILE A 38 10.64 9.84 -17.76
C ILE A 38 10.31 10.97 -16.78
N PRO A 39 9.91 12.17 -17.26
CA PRO A 39 9.59 13.29 -16.38
C PRO A 39 8.48 12.99 -15.37
N GLU A 40 8.63 13.54 -14.17
CA GLU A 40 7.61 13.50 -13.12
C GLU A 40 6.69 14.71 -13.26
N ASN A 41 5.54 14.52 -13.92
CA ASN A 41 4.58 15.59 -14.15
C ASN A 41 3.16 15.07 -14.39
N LEU A 42 2.18 15.98 -14.35
CA LEU A 42 0.77 15.66 -14.53
C LEU A 42 0.46 15.02 -15.89
N THR A 43 1.24 15.31 -16.93
CA THR A 43 1.04 14.72 -18.26
C THR A 43 1.33 13.22 -18.26
N VAL A 44 2.43 12.80 -17.64
CA VAL A 44 2.79 11.37 -17.53
C VAL A 44 1.81 10.66 -16.59
N GLN A 45 1.46 11.27 -15.46
CA GLN A 45 0.48 10.70 -14.54
C GLN A 45 -0.89 10.51 -15.20
N GLY A 46 -1.39 11.53 -15.91
CA GLY A 46 -2.63 11.44 -16.67
C GLY A 46 -2.59 10.36 -17.77
N SER A 47 -1.45 10.19 -18.43
CA SER A 47 -1.25 9.14 -19.43
C SER A 47 -1.28 7.73 -18.79
N LEU A 48 -0.68 7.56 -17.61
CA LEU A 48 -0.71 6.30 -16.86
C LEU A 48 -2.12 5.94 -16.38
N ILE A 49 -2.89 6.93 -15.91
CA ILE A 49 -4.31 6.74 -15.57
C ILE A 49 -5.11 6.32 -16.80
N LEU A 50 -4.94 7.01 -17.94
CA LEU A 50 -5.63 6.66 -19.17
C LEU A 50 -5.30 5.22 -19.61
N LEU A 51 -4.02 4.85 -19.55
CA LEU A 51 -3.56 3.51 -19.87
C LEU A 51 -4.19 2.45 -18.96
N SER A 52 -4.26 2.69 -17.64
CA SER A 52 -4.85 1.71 -16.72
C SER A 52 -6.34 1.54 -16.95
N VAL A 53 -7.08 2.62 -17.23
CA VAL A 53 -8.51 2.56 -17.56
C VAL A 53 -8.74 1.74 -18.84
N ILE A 54 -7.92 1.94 -19.88
CA ILE A 54 -7.98 1.15 -21.11
C ILE A 54 -7.72 -0.33 -20.82
N MET A 55 -6.67 -0.64 -20.06
CA MET A 55 -6.32 -2.03 -19.74
C MET A 55 -7.38 -2.72 -18.87
N ALA A 56 -7.93 -2.03 -17.87
CA ALA A 56 -9.02 -2.54 -17.04
C ALA A 56 -10.27 -2.83 -17.89
N THR A 57 -10.62 -1.91 -18.81
CA THR A 57 -11.75 -2.09 -19.74
C THR A 57 -11.57 -3.31 -20.64
N ILE A 58 -10.37 -3.50 -21.20
CA ILE A 58 -10.05 -4.67 -22.01
C ILE A 58 -10.11 -5.95 -21.15
N SER A 59 -9.56 -5.92 -19.94
CA SER A 59 -9.53 -7.08 -19.03
C SER A 59 -10.94 -7.57 -18.67
N VAL A 60 -11.83 -6.64 -18.32
CA VAL A 60 -13.23 -6.93 -17.97
C VAL A 60 -14.03 -7.46 -19.17
N THR A 61 -13.80 -6.90 -20.36
CA THR A 61 -14.55 -7.29 -21.58
C THR A 61 -14.03 -8.59 -22.22
N SER A 62 -12.76 -8.93 -22.04
CA SER A 62 -12.14 -10.13 -22.63
C SER A 62 -12.21 -11.38 -21.74
N GLY A 63 -12.68 -11.25 -20.48
CA GLY A 63 -12.90 -12.41 -19.59
C GLY A 63 -11.61 -13.09 -19.12
N VAL A 64 -10.52 -12.34 -18.96
CA VAL A 64 -9.16 -12.82 -18.61
C VAL A 64 -9.05 -13.22 -17.11
N ASN A 65 -10.02 -13.98 -16.61
CA ASN A 65 -10.07 -14.41 -15.20
C ASN A 65 -8.84 -15.25 -14.79
N LYS A 66 -8.25 -16.02 -15.72
CA LYS A 66 -7.01 -16.79 -15.45
C LYS A 66 -5.77 -15.90 -15.41
N GLY A 67 -5.70 -14.86 -16.25
CA GLY A 67 -4.55 -13.97 -16.32
C GLY A 67 -4.41 -13.13 -15.05
N ILE A 68 -5.53 -12.55 -14.58
CA ILE A 68 -5.55 -11.74 -13.33
C ILE A 68 -5.02 -12.56 -12.15
N ARG A 69 -5.42 -13.83 -12.02
CA ARG A 69 -4.95 -14.69 -10.94
C ARG A 69 -3.43 -14.88 -10.96
N ILE A 70 -2.85 -15.20 -12.11
CA ILE A 70 -1.38 -15.39 -12.24
C ILE A 70 -0.65 -14.09 -11.94
N LEU A 71 -1.14 -12.96 -12.44
CA LEU A 71 -0.56 -11.65 -12.18
C LEU A 71 -0.63 -11.30 -10.69
N SER A 72 -1.75 -11.56 -10.01
CA SER A 72 -1.88 -11.35 -8.57
C SER A 72 -0.95 -12.26 -7.75
N GLU A 73 -0.83 -13.55 -8.10
CA GLU A 73 0.08 -14.49 -7.43
C GLU A 73 1.55 -14.07 -7.61
N LEU A 74 1.95 -13.70 -8.84
CA LEU A 74 3.28 -13.15 -9.13
C LEU A 74 3.53 -11.86 -8.33
N ASN A 75 2.55 -10.97 -8.27
CA ASN A 75 2.69 -9.70 -7.59
C ASN A 75 2.94 -9.87 -6.07
N VAL A 76 2.24 -10.81 -5.44
CA VAL A 76 2.50 -11.16 -4.03
C VAL A 76 3.91 -11.72 -3.85
N LEU A 77 4.38 -12.59 -4.76
CA LEU A 77 5.74 -13.13 -4.71
C LEU A 77 6.81 -12.04 -4.86
N LEU A 78 6.62 -11.09 -5.78
CA LEU A 78 7.53 -9.95 -5.95
C LEU A 78 7.56 -9.05 -4.72
N ALA A 79 6.40 -8.76 -4.13
CA ALA A 79 6.30 -7.97 -2.90
C ALA A 79 7.01 -8.68 -1.72
N LEU A 80 6.81 -9.99 -1.55
CA LEU A 80 7.55 -10.77 -0.56
C LEU A 80 9.05 -10.78 -0.85
N GLY A 81 9.44 -10.88 -2.12
CA GLY A 81 10.83 -10.77 -2.56
C GLY A 81 11.46 -9.44 -2.17
N LEU A 82 10.74 -8.32 -2.30
CA LEU A 82 11.20 -7.00 -1.86
C LEU A 82 11.37 -6.92 -0.35
N ILE A 83 10.44 -7.48 0.43
CA ILE A 83 10.57 -7.56 1.90
C ILE A 83 11.86 -8.33 2.26
N LEU A 84 12.06 -9.51 1.67
CA LEU A 84 13.25 -10.33 1.94
C LEU A 84 14.54 -9.64 1.51
N PHE A 85 14.52 -8.96 0.36
CA PHE A 85 15.65 -8.18 -0.12
C PHE A 85 16.04 -7.10 0.89
N VAL A 86 15.11 -6.26 1.33
CA VAL A 86 15.40 -5.21 2.32
C VAL A 86 15.82 -5.79 3.67
N LEU A 87 15.21 -6.91 4.08
CA LEU A 87 15.56 -7.59 5.33
C LEU A 87 17.01 -8.10 5.32
N PHE A 88 17.45 -8.77 4.26
CA PHE A 88 18.77 -9.41 4.20
C PHE A 88 19.90 -8.49 3.73
N PHE A 89 19.60 -7.48 2.91
CA PHE A 89 20.59 -6.49 2.49
C PHE A 89 20.63 -5.25 3.39
N GLY A 90 19.73 -5.15 4.37
CA GLY A 90 19.78 -4.17 5.45
C GLY A 90 20.40 -4.75 6.72
N ASP A 91 20.25 -4.04 7.83
CA ASP A 91 20.59 -4.56 9.15
C ASP A 91 19.52 -5.56 9.61
N THR A 92 19.72 -6.85 9.28
CA THR A 92 18.77 -7.92 9.57
C THR A 92 18.49 -8.05 11.07
N GLU A 93 19.52 -7.93 11.91
CA GLU A 93 19.36 -8.05 13.36
C GLU A 93 18.49 -6.92 13.90
N PHE A 94 18.80 -5.69 13.51
CA PHE A 94 17.98 -4.53 13.85
C PHE A 94 16.53 -4.69 13.39
N LEU A 95 16.30 -5.09 12.14
CA LEU A 95 14.95 -5.19 11.57
C LEU A 95 14.10 -6.27 12.25
N LEU A 96 14.69 -7.41 12.60
CA LEU A 96 13.99 -8.47 13.33
C LEU A 96 13.68 -8.06 14.78
N ASN A 97 14.63 -7.42 15.46
CA ASN A 97 14.41 -6.88 16.80
C ASN A 97 13.32 -5.78 16.81
N ALA A 98 13.37 -4.88 15.82
CA ALA A 98 12.41 -3.80 15.68
C ALA A 98 11.00 -4.32 15.28
N LEU A 99 10.90 -5.42 14.53
CA LEU A 99 9.62 -6.09 14.26
C LEU A 99 8.98 -6.61 15.56
N VAL A 100 9.77 -7.26 16.43
CA VAL A 100 9.28 -7.74 17.74
C VAL A 100 8.83 -6.56 18.60
N LEU A 101 9.59 -5.47 18.61
CA LEU A 101 9.23 -4.24 19.31
C LEU A 101 7.92 -3.64 18.78
N ASN A 102 7.77 -3.52 17.46
CA ASN A 102 6.56 -3.00 16.82
C ASN A 102 5.30 -3.80 17.20
N VAL A 103 5.43 -5.14 17.31
CA VAL A 103 4.33 -6.00 17.78
C VAL A 103 3.97 -5.66 19.23
N GLY A 104 4.97 -5.57 20.10
CA GLY A 104 4.77 -5.22 21.50
C GLY A 104 4.10 -3.85 21.67
N ASP A 105 4.59 -2.85 20.94
CA ASP A 105 4.07 -1.49 20.95
C ASP A 105 2.64 -1.42 20.42
N TYR A 106 2.33 -2.14 19.33
CA TYR A 106 0.98 -2.20 18.78
C TYR A 106 0.00 -2.73 19.83
N VAL A 107 0.32 -3.85 20.48
CA VAL A 107 -0.54 -4.46 21.51
C VAL A 107 -0.67 -3.55 22.73
N ASN A 108 0.44 -2.95 23.18
CA ASN A 108 0.45 -2.07 24.34
C ASN A 108 -0.41 -0.80 24.13
N ARG A 109 -0.34 -0.21 22.93
CA ARG A 109 -0.98 1.07 22.62
C ARG A 109 -2.38 0.94 22.02
N PHE A 110 -2.80 -0.26 21.63
CA PHE A 110 -4.03 -0.51 20.86
C PHE A 110 -5.28 0.16 21.45
N MET A 111 -5.59 -0.14 22.72
CA MET A 111 -6.79 0.40 23.38
C MET A 111 -6.70 1.91 23.55
N GLY A 112 -5.52 2.41 23.93
CA GLY A 112 -5.28 3.84 24.09
C GLY A 112 -5.48 4.62 22.79
N MET A 113 -4.94 4.12 21.68
CA MET A 113 -5.10 4.78 20.37
C MET A 113 -6.53 4.66 19.83
N THR A 114 -7.19 3.53 20.04
CA THR A 114 -8.57 3.29 19.55
C THR A 114 -9.60 4.22 20.22
N LEU A 115 -9.41 4.52 21.50
CA LEU A 115 -10.34 5.36 22.28
C LEU A 115 -9.90 6.82 22.38
N ASN A 116 -8.77 7.20 21.77
CA ASN A 116 -8.26 8.57 21.85
C ASN A 116 -9.06 9.52 20.96
N SER A 117 -9.96 10.29 21.56
CA SER A 117 -10.74 11.33 20.90
C SER A 117 -10.07 12.70 20.89
N PHE A 118 -8.87 12.82 21.48
CA PHE A 118 -8.11 14.08 21.59
C PHE A 118 -8.93 15.23 22.20
N ALA A 119 -9.60 14.96 23.33
CA ALA A 119 -10.53 15.91 23.97
C ALA A 119 -9.89 17.21 24.49
N PHE A 120 -8.60 17.17 24.84
CA PHE A 120 -7.90 18.31 25.45
C PHE A 120 -6.89 18.99 24.52
N ASP A 121 -6.27 18.23 23.61
CA ASP A 121 -5.32 18.74 22.61
C ASP A 121 -5.57 18.02 21.29
N ARG A 122 -6.20 18.72 20.34
CA ARG A 122 -6.71 18.12 19.09
C ARG A 122 -5.81 18.48 17.91
N PRO A 123 -4.94 17.56 17.45
CA PRO A 123 -4.08 17.81 16.30
C PRO A 123 -4.86 17.61 14.99
N VAL A 124 -5.70 18.60 14.63
CA VAL A 124 -6.66 18.49 13.52
C VAL A 124 -6.00 18.12 12.21
N GLU A 125 -4.89 18.78 11.84
CA GLU A 125 -4.18 18.53 10.59
C GLU A 125 -3.62 17.10 10.52
N TRP A 126 -2.88 16.67 11.56
CA TRP A 126 -2.35 15.32 11.63
C TRP A 126 -3.47 14.27 11.60
N MET A 127 -4.54 14.50 12.37
CA MET A 127 -5.66 13.56 12.43
C MET A 127 -6.38 13.43 11.09
N ASN A 128 -6.55 14.54 10.36
CA ASN A 128 -7.11 14.55 9.02
C ASN A 128 -6.21 13.81 8.02
N ASN A 129 -4.90 14.05 8.06
CA ASN A 129 -3.94 13.46 7.10
C ASN A 129 -3.63 11.99 7.37
N TRP A 130 -3.85 11.51 8.60
CA TRP A 130 -3.56 10.13 9.00
C TRP A 130 -4.84 9.39 9.40
N THR A 131 -5.22 9.46 10.67
CA THR A 131 -6.22 8.57 11.26
C THR A 131 -7.56 8.67 10.53
N LEU A 132 -8.11 9.87 10.35
CA LEU A 132 -9.40 10.05 9.68
C LEU A 132 -9.35 9.77 8.18
N PHE A 133 -8.25 10.12 7.51
CA PHE A 133 -8.04 9.77 6.11
C PHE A 133 -8.11 8.25 5.90
N PHE A 134 -7.34 7.47 6.67
CA PHE A 134 -7.35 6.02 6.56
C PHE A 134 -8.71 5.43 6.95
N TRP A 135 -9.35 5.90 8.02
CA TRP A 135 -10.70 5.43 8.36
C TRP A 135 -11.71 5.69 7.24
N ALA A 136 -11.75 6.91 6.68
CA ALA A 136 -12.65 7.24 5.59
C ALA A 136 -12.36 6.41 4.33
N TRP A 137 -11.08 6.22 3.99
CA TRP A 137 -10.66 5.40 2.86
C TRP A 137 -11.09 3.94 3.04
N TRP A 138 -10.80 3.32 4.19
CA TRP A 138 -11.17 1.92 4.45
C TRP A 138 -12.69 1.70 4.45
N VAL A 139 -13.46 2.65 5.00
CA VAL A 139 -14.93 2.59 4.97
C VAL A 139 -15.45 2.67 3.53
N ALA A 140 -14.89 3.58 2.71
CA ALA A 140 -15.25 3.72 1.31
C ALA A 140 -14.95 2.43 0.50
N TRP A 141 -13.89 1.71 0.84
CA TRP A 141 -13.51 0.42 0.22
C TRP A 141 -14.31 -0.79 0.71
N SER A 142 -14.94 -0.69 1.88
CA SER A 142 -15.57 -1.84 2.53
C SER A 142 -16.61 -2.60 1.68
N PRO A 143 -17.45 -1.96 0.82
CA PRO A 143 -18.42 -2.71 0.01
C PRO A 143 -17.75 -3.62 -1.01
N PHE A 144 -16.72 -3.10 -1.69
CA PHE A 144 -15.95 -3.85 -2.68
C PHE A 144 -15.18 -5.01 -2.04
N VAL A 145 -14.42 -4.72 -0.98
CA VAL A 145 -13.62 -5.73 -0.27
C VAL A 145 -14.52 -6.79 0.35
N GLY A 146 -15.64 -6.40 0.97
CA GLY A 146 -16.59 -7.32 1.57
C GLY A 146 -17.18 -8.31 0.56
N LEU A 147 -17.59 -7.82 -0.62
CA LEU A 147 -18.11 -8.68 -1.69
C LEU A 147 -17.04 -9.61 -2.25
N PHE A 148 -15.82 -9.12 -2.44
CA PHE A 148 -14.69 -9.93 -2.89
C PHE A 148 -14.39 -11.07 -1.91
N LEU A 149 -14.23 -10.74 -0.62
CA LEU A 149 -13.98 -11.70 0.45
C LEU A 149 -15.10 -12.73 0.57
N ALA A 150 -16.36 -12.32 0.44
CA ALA A 150 -17.50 -13.23 0.45
C ALA A 150 -17.46 -14.24 -0.71
N ARG A 151 -17.12 -13.77 -1.93
CA ARG A 151 -17.04 -14.62 -3.13
C ARG A 151 -15.96 -15.70 -3.01
N ILE A 152 -14.77 -15.34 -2.55
CA ILE A 152 -13.64 -16.28 -2.45
C ILE A 152 -13.72 -17.19 -1.20
N SER A 153 -14.61 -16.89 -0.25
CA SER A 153 -14.75 -17.64 1.00
C SER A 153 -15.90 -18.65 1.00
N ARG A 154 -16.45 -18.99 -0.18
CA ARG A 154 -17.52 -19.99 -0.30
C ARG A 154 -17.09 -21.34 0.28
N GLY A 155 -17.91 -21.89 1.19
CA GLY A 155 -17.66 -23.18 1.84
C GLY A 155 -16.78 -23.12 3.09
N ARG A 156 -16.35 -21.92 3.53
CA ARG A 156 -15.65 -21.73 4.81
C ARG A 156 -16.65 -21.53 5.96
N THR A 157 -16.26 -21.96 7.16
CA THR A 157 -17.00 -21.59 8.37
C THR A 157 -16.81 -20.11 8.69
N ILE A 158 -17.75 -19.50 9.42
CA ILE A 158 -17.63 -18.09 9.86
C ILE A 158 -16.32 -17.88 10.63
N ARG A 159 -15.91 -18.82 11.49
CA ARG A 159 -14.64 -18.74 12.22
C ARG A 159 -13.43 -18.69 11.28
N GLN A 160 -13.38 -19.57 10.28
CA GLN A 160 -12.29 -19.58 9.30
C GLN A 160 -12.26 -18.29 8.48
N PHE A 161 -13.43 -17.78 8.10
CA PHE A 161 -13.56 -16.50 7.40
C PHE A 161 -12.98 -15.37 8.23
N VAL A 162 -13.48 -15.16 9.45
CA VAL A 162 -13.06 -14.04 10.33
C VAL A 162 -11.56 -14.12 10.67
N VAL A 163 -11.05 -15.29 11.03
CA VAL A 163 -9.64 -15.45 11.37
C VAL A 163 -8.75 -15.20 10.14
N GLY A 164 -9.12 -15.75 8.98
CA GLY A 164 -8.34 -15.60 7.75
C GLY A 164 -8.31 -14.15 7.26
N THR A 165 -9.44 -13.45 7.29
CA THR A 165 -9.54 -12.07 6.80
C THR A 165 -8.90 -11.05 7.73
N LEU A 166 -8.83 -11.32 9.04
CA LEU A 166 -8.17 -10.44 9.99
C LEU A 166 -6.67 -10.70 10.09
N ILE A 167 -6.23 -11.96 10.17
CA ILE A 167 -4.82 -12.28 10.48
C ILE A 167 -3.93 -12.15 9.25
N ILE A 168 -4.32 -12.70 8.09
CA ILE A 168 -3.42 -12.77 6.92
C ILE A 168 -3.02 -11.37 6.43
N PRO A 169 -3.97 -10.43 6.20
CA PRO A 169 -3.60 -9.07 5.79
C PRO A 169 -2.83 -8.32 6.88
N PHE A 170 -3.22 -8.49 8.15
CA PHE A 170 -2.54 -7.84 9.28
C PHE A 170 -1.07 -8.23 9.36
N VAL A 171 -0.75 -9.53 9.26
CA VAL A 171 0.65 -10.00 9.28
C VAL A 171 1.45 -9.43 8.12
N PHE A 172 0.87 -9.41 6.91
CA PHE A 172 1.53 -8.81 5.75
C PHE A 172 1.80 -7.31 5.97
N THR A 173 0.81 -6.55 6.43
CA THR A 173 0.96 -5.12 6.72
C THR A 173 1.99 -4.87 7.81
N LEU A 174 1.98 -5.66 8.89
CA LEU A 174 2.95 -5.57 9.97
C LEU A 174 4.37 -5.81 9.47
N LEU A 175 4.59 -6.85 8.65
CA LEU A 175 5.89 -7.14 8.05
C LEU A 175 6.33 -6.01 7.12
N TRP A 176 5.46 -5.55 6.22
CA TRP A 176 5.79 -4.49 5.27
C TRP A 176 6.16 -3.19 5.99
N LEU A 177 5.30 -2.70 6.89
CA LEU A 177 5.54 -1.46 7.61
C LEU A 177 6.75 -1.56 8.54
N SER A 178 6.97 -2.70 9.19
CA SER A 178 8.13 -2.87 10.06
C SER A 178 9.43 -2.91 9.27
N ILE A 179 9.51 -3.69 8.18
CA ILE A 179 10.74 -3.80 7.41
C ILE A 179 11.08 -2.49 6.70
N PHE A 180 10.15 -1.93 5.91
CA PHE A 180 10.43 -0.68 5.18
C PHE A 180 10.46 0.54 6.10
N GLY A 181 9.53 0.64 7.05
CA GLY A 181 9.45 1.78 7.98
C GLY A 181 10.67 1.86 8.91
N ASN A 182 11.07 0.74 9.51
CA ASN A 182 12.27 0.74 10.36
C ASN A 182 13.54 0.92 9.53
N SER A 183 13.60 0.45 8.28
CA SER A 183 14.73 0.73 7.38
C SER A 183 14.84 2.24 7.07
N ALA A 184 13.72 2.91 6.80
CA ALA A 184 13.71 4.37 6.61
C ALA A 184 14.14 5.10 7.89
N LEU A 185 13.60 4.69 9.05
CA LEU A 185 14.00 5.26 10.34
C LEU A 185 15.49 5.04 10.62
N TYR A 186 16.03 3.87 10.31
CA TYR A 186 17.45 3.55 10.45
C TYR A 186 18.32 4.56 9.70
N GLN A 187 17.97 4.89 8.45
CA GLN A 187 18.70 5.90 7.68
C GLN A 187 18.69 7.26 8.38
N ILE A 188 17.53 7.69 8.86
CA ILE A 188 17.35 9.01 9.49
C ILE A 188 18.11 9.10 10.81
N ILE A 189 17.98 8.11 11.70
CA ILE A 189 18.63 8.14 13.02
C ILE A 189 20.16 7.99 12.95
N HIS A 190 20.67 7.38 11.87
CA HIS A 190 22.11 7.28 11.59
C HIS A 190 22.66 8.47 10.80
N GLY A 191 21.89 9.55 10.66
CA GLY A 191 22.37 10.84 10.18
C GLY A 191 22.19 11.10 8.69
N ASN A 192 21.39 10.30 7.97
CA ASN A 192 21.06 10.57 6.57
C ASN A 192 20.03 11.72 6.45
N ALA A 193 20.50 12.95 6.67
CA ALA A 193 19.67 14.15 6.67
C ALA A 193 19.11 14.49 5.28
N GLU A 194 19.83 14.15 4.21
CA GLU A 194 19.37 14.34 2.84
C GLU A 194 18.15 13.47 2.54
N PHE A 195 18.21 12.18 2.89
CA PHE A 195 17.07 11.28 2.78
C PHE A 195 15.89 11.78 3.62
N ALA A 196 16.13 12.22 4.86
CA ALA A 196 15.09 12.76 5.73
C ALA A 196 14.38 13.97 5.09
N GLN A 197 15.14 14.90 4.49
CA GLN A 197 14.58 16.05 3.80
C GLN A 197 13.80 15.64 2.55
N GLU A 198 14.32 14.70 1.76
CA GLU A 198 13.65 14.23 0.55
C GLU A 198 12.29 13.61 0.87
N VAL A 199 12.22 12.69 1.84
CA VAL A 199 10.96 12.01 2.18
C VAL A 199 9.93 12.93 2.86
N MET A 200 10.38 14.01 3.49
CA MET A 200 9.49 15.03 4.05
C MET A 200 8.95 15.97 2.97
N GLN A 201 9.75 16.33 1.96
CA GLN A 201 9.35 17.23 0.89
C GLN A 201 8.55 16.52 -0.22
N PHE A 202 8.93 15.27 -0.52
CA PHE A 202 8.38 14.47 -1.62
C PHE A 202 8.08 13.04 -1.14
N PRO A 203 7.02 12.83 -0.32
CA PRO A 203 6.69 11.53 0.26
C PRO A 203 6.54 10.41 -0.78
N GLU A 204 6.04 10.72 -1.97
CA GLU A 204 5.87 9.80 -3.09
C GLU A 204 7.18 9.18 -3.60
N ARG A 205 8.32 9.84 -3.35
CA ARG A 205 9.66 9.38 -3.75
C ARG A 205 10.29 8.44 -2.72
N GLY A 206 9.89 8.56 -1.46
CA GLY A 206 10.61 7.97 -0.34
C GLY A 206 10.80 6.46 -0.41
N PHE A 207 9.87 5.72 -1.04
CA PHE A 207 10.03 4.28 -1.26
C PHE A 207 11.24 3.96 -2.15
N TYR A 208 11.38 4.65 -3.28
CA TYR A 208 12.49 4.44 -4.20
C TYR A 208 13.79 5.06 -3.67
N SER A 209 13.73 6.22 -3.01
CA SER A 209 14.89 6.82 -2.34
C SER A 209 15.45 5.91 -1.24
N LEU A 210 14.58 5.17 -0.55
CA LEU A 210 15.01 4.14 0.40
C LEU A 210 15.70 2.98 -0.31
N LEU A 211 15.12 2.46 -1.40
CA LEU A 211 15.74 1.38 -2.18
C LEU A 211 17.10 1.80 -2.75
N ALA A 212 17.32 3.09 -3.03
CA ALA A 212 18.62 3.60 -3.49
C ALA A 212 19.72 3.50 -2.43
N GLN A 213 19.37 3.30 -1.15
CA GLN A 213 20.33 3.05 -0.07
C GLN A 213 20.83 1.59 -0.04
N TYR A 214 20.27 0.70 -0.87
CA TYR A 214 20.60 -0.71 -0.94
C TYR A 214 21.39 -1.05 -2.21
N PRO A 215 22.24 -2.09 -2.20
CA PRO A 215 22.96 -2.52 -3.39
C PRO A 215 22.00 -3.00 -4.48
N GLY A 216 22.31 -2.74 -5.75
CA GLY A 216 21.45 -3.21 -6.85
C GLY A 216 20.16 -2.42 -7.01
N PHE A 217 20.18 -1.11 -6.71
CA PHE A 217 19.03 -0.20 -6.84
C PHE A 217 18.22 -0.40 -8.13
N THR A 218 18.87 -0.47 -9.30
CA THR A 218 18.16 -0.66 -10.59
C THR A 218 17.33 -1.95 -10.59
N PHE A 219 17.83 -3.03 -10.00
CA PHE A 219 17.09 -4.28 -9.88
C PHE A 219 15.89 -4.13 -8.94
N SER A 220 16.11 -3.64 -7.71
CA SER A 220 15.03 -3.47 -6.73
C SER A 220 13.98 -2.45 -7.18
N ALA A 221 14.39 -1.35 -7.81
CA ALA A 221 13.51 -0.34 -8.39
C ALA A 221 12.70 -0.89 -9.57
N SER A 222 13.29 -1.77 -10.39
CA SER A 222 12.56 -2.47 -11.47
C SER A 222 11.50 -3.39 -10.90
N VAL A 223 11.84 -4.20 -9.89
CA VAL A 223 10.89 -5.08 -9.21
C VAL A 223 9.78 -4.26 -8.54
N ALA A 224 10.12 -3.17 -7.85
CA ALA A 224 9.18 -2.23 -7.26
C ALA A 224 8.22 -1.62 -8.29
N THR A 225 8.75 -1.14 -9.42
CA THR A 225 7.94 -0.54 -10.49
C THR A 225 7.01 -1.56 -11.12
N ILE A 226 7.49 -2.79 -11.39
CA ILE A 226 6.65 -3.87 -11.92
C ILE A 226 5.55 -4.23 -10.93
N THR A 227 5.89 -4.37 -9.64
CA THR A 227 4.94 -4.67 -8.56
C THR A 227 3.86 -3.57 -8.48
N GLY A 228 4.29 -2.30 -8.51
CA GLY A 228 3.39 -1.15 -8.54
C GLY A 228 2.47 -1.16 -9.75
N LEU A 229 2.99 -1.44 -10.95
CA LEU A 229 2.21 -1.50 -12.19
C LEU A 229 1.19 -2.65 -12.13
N LEU A 230 1.58 -3.81 -11.61
CA LEU A 230 0.69 -4.94 -11.43
C LEU A 230 -0.43 -4.62 -10.43
N PHE A 231 -0.12 -4.01 -9.28
CA PHE A 231 -1.14 -3.56 -8.34
C PHE A 231 -2.08 -2.53 -8.97
N TYR A 232 -1.53 -1.57 -9.70
CA TYR A 232 -2.28 -0.50 -10.34
C TYR A 232 -3.29 -1.04 -11.36
N VAL A 233 -2.87 -2.02 -12.17
CA VAL A 233 -3.71 -2.63 -13.21
C VAL A 233 -4.68 -3.67 -12.64
N THR A 234 -4.30 -4.40 -11.59
CA THR A 234 -5.19 -5.41 -10.97
C THR A 234 -6.21 -4.82 -10.01
N SER A 235 -6.01 -3.57 -9.56
CA SER A 235 -6.94 -2.86 -8.67
C SER A 235 -7.91 -1.95 -9.41
N ALA A 236 -7.62 -1.60 -10.67
CA ALA A 236 -8.49 -0.81 -11.55
C ALA A 236 -9.57 -1.68 -12.20
#